data_AF-A0A7C4DBT8-F1
#
_entry.id   AF-A0A7C4DBT8-F1
#
_cell.length_a   1.000
_cell.length_b   1.000
_cell.length_c   1.000
_cell.angle_alpha   90.00
_cell.angle_beta   90.00
_cell.angle_gamma   90.00
#
_symmetry.space_group_name_H-M   'P 1'
#
loop_
_entity.id
_entity.type
_entity.pdbx_description
1 polymer ?
#
loop_
_entity_poly.entity_id
_entity_poly.type
_entity_poly.pdbx_seq_one_letter_code
_entity_poly.pdbx_strand_id
1 'polypeptide(L)'
;KDLVKEDAIERFVWKIYGWPEVEFIHYGIITFKGLKLSKTEARKNIEKGVYMGWSDPRTWSLQSLQRRGIKPEALRASILSLGLSLIDVEYSPESLYAVNRRMIDPEADRYFFVEKPVKLLVEEVPVGKLVAHPPLHPDFPERGTRTVEVDVKDGCAEVYVDERDVAKMSEGDVFRLKDLLNFKVEEKREKGVVGVFHSLSVSDARACRAPIIHWVPSEGCLKVKVVKPDGEIVEGLSEPDCRKLTRNKLVQFERYGFCRVDSVEPEVILFFTHN
;
A
#
# COMPACT_ATOMS: atom_id res chain seq x y z
N LYS A 1 11.78 -11.78 -36.45
CA LYS A 1 10.64 -11.11 -35.79
C LYS A 1 9.49 -11.16 -36.77
N ASP A 2 8.36 -11.77 -36.43
CA ASP A 2 7.29 -12.10 -37.38
C ASP A 2 6.80 -10.91 -38.20
N LEU A 3 6.79 -9.71 -37.60
CA LEU A 3 6.45 -8.45 -38.27
C LEU A 3 7.36 -8.08 -39.45
N VAL A 4 8.65 -8.47 -39.43
CA VAL A 4 9.57 -8.18 -40.55
C VAL A 4 9.18 -8.96 -41.82
N LYS A 5 8.54 -10.13 -41.66
CA LYS A 5 7.99 -10.88 -42.79
C LYS A 5 6.68 -10.24 -43.28
N GLU A 6 5.89 -9.68 -42.36
CA GLU A 6 4.65 -8.96 -42.67
C GLU A 6 4.94 -7.69 -43.49
N ASP A 7 6.03 -6.97 -43.20
CA ASP A 7 6.45 -5.79 -43.99
C ASP A 7 6.58 -6.11 -45.50
N ALA A 8 7.13 -7.28 -45.84
CA ALA A 8 7.32 -7.68 -47.23
C ALA A 8 5.98 -7.94 -47.94
N ILE A 9 5.00 -8.48 -47.20
CA ILE A 9 3.64 -8.70 -47.69
C ILE A 9 2.93 -7.35 -47.85
N GLU A 10 3.04 -6.44 -46.87
CA GLU A 10 2.43 -5.11 -46.94
C GLU A 10 2.98 -4.30 -48.11
N ARG A 11 4.31 -4.26 -48.30
CA ARG A 11 4.92 -3.58 -49.46
C ARG A 11 4.45 -4.17 -50.78
N PHE A 12 4.30 -5.49 -50.86
CA PHE A 12 3.76 -6.14 -52.04
C PHE A 12 2.32 -5.69 -52.33
N VAL A 13 1.47 -5.61 -51.31
CA VAL A 13 0.10 -5.11 -51.43
C VAL A 13 0.08 -3.64 -51.87
N TRP A 14 0.87 -2.77 -51.25
CA TRP A 14 0.94 -1.35 -51.63
C TRP A 14 1.36 -1.16 -53.08
N LYS A 15 2.30 -1.97 -53.57
CA LYS A 15 2.72 -1.95 -54.97
C LYS A 15 1.61 -2.34 -55.94
N ILE A 16 0.75 -3.30 -55.59
CA ILE A 16 -0.42 -3.69 -56.41
C ILE A 16 -1.39 -2.51 -56.56
N TYR A 17 -1.66 -1.81 -55.45
CA TYR A 17 -2.64 -0.73 -55.42
C TYR A 17 -2.06 0.66 -55.75
N GLY A 18 -0.76 0.76 -56.00
CA GLY A 18 -0.08 2.03 -56.27
C GLY A 18 -0.09 3.00 -55.07
N TRP A 19 -0.11 2.47 -53.84
CA TRP A 19 -0.11 3.27 -52.62
C TRP A 19 1.31 3.73 -52.26
N PRO A 20 1.46 4.93 -51.64
CA PRO A 20 2.75 5.40 -51.17
C PRO A 20 3.29 4.49 -50.07
N GLU A 21 4.57 4.13 -50.16
CA GLU A 21 5.24 3.35 -49.11
C GLU A 21 5.53 4.21 -47.88
N VAL A 22 5.41 3.60 -46.69
CA VAL A 22 5.83 4.20 -45.42
C VAL A 22 7.02 3.45 -44.84
N GLU A 23 7.76 4.13 -43.97
CA GLU A 23 8.86 3.52 -43.21
C GLU A 23 8.30 2.67 -42.06
N PHE A 24 8.80 1.43 -41.95
CA PHE A 24 8.52 0.58 -40.80
C PHE A 24 9.63 0.74 -39.75
N ILE A 25 9.22 1.07 -38.53
CA ILE A 25 10.12 1.14 -37.38
C ILE A 25 9.72 0.03 -36.41
N HIS A 26 10.54 -1.01 -36.31
CA HIS A 26 10.33 -2.08 -35.33
C HIS A 26 11.06 -1.78 -34.03
N TYR A 27 10.53 -2.33 -32.95
CA TYR A 27 11.13 -2.27 -31.63
C TYR A 27 10.96 -3.61 -30.90
N GLY A 28 11.70 -3.75 -29.81
CA GLY A 28 11.64 -4.87 -28.89
C GLY A 28 10.35 -4.87 -28.09
N ILE A 29 9.82 -6.06 -27.84
CA ILE A 29 8.67 -6.21 -26.94
C ILE A 29 9.15 -5.91 -25.52
N ILE A 30 8.33 -5.16 -24.77
CA ILE A 30 8.54 -4.95 -23.33
C ILE A 30 7.70 -5.98 -22.59
N THR A 31 8.35 -6.78 -21.76
CA THR A 31 7.72 -7.69 -20.79
C THR A 31 7.99 -7.18 -19.39
N PHE A 32 7.19 -7.64 -18.41
CA PHE A 32 7.44 -7.33 -17.01
C PHE A 32 7.91 -8.58 -16.28
N LYS A 33 9.02 -8.48 -15.56
CA LYS A 33 9.62 -9.59 -14.82
C LYS A 33 8.62 -10.20 -13.85
N GLY A 34 8.46 -11.52 -13.90
CA GLY A 34 7.56 -12.26 -13.02
C GLY A 34 6.07 -12.10 -13.32
N LEU A 35 5.70 -11.38 -14.38
CA LEU A 35 4.31 -11.16 -14.77
C LEU A 35 4.03 -11.73 -16.15
N LYS A 36 2.99 -12.56 -16.24
CA LYS A 36 2.51 -13.10 -17.51
C LYS A 36 1.30 -12.31 -17.96
N LEU A 37 1.52 -11.32 -18.83
CA LEU A 37 0.46 -10.49 -19.39
C LEU A 37 -0.19 -11.19 -20.58
N SER A 38 -1.36 -11.79 -20.38
CA SER A 38 -2.13 -12.46 -21.44
C SER A 38 -3.55 -11.92 -21.50
N LYS A 39 -3.87 -11.20 -22.59
CA LYS A 39 -5.21 -10.66 -22.83
C LYS A 39 -6.27 -11.77 -22.86
N THR A 40 -5.95 -12.89 -23.49
CA THR A 40 -6.86 -14.04 -23.61
C THR A 40 -7.12 -14.70 -22.26
N GLU A 41 -6.09 -14.86 -21.43
CA GLU A 41 -6.22 -15.45 -20.10
C GLU A 41 -6.99 -14.52 -19.15
N ALA A 42 -6.65 -13.23 -19.13
CA ALA A 42 -7.39 -12.22 -18.37
C ALA A 42 -8.87 -12.20 -18.76
N ARG A 43 -9.19 -12.22 -20.05
CA ARG A 43 -10.58 -12.29 -20.54
C ARG A 43 -11.31 -13.53 -20.04
N LYS A 44 -10.71 -14.71 -20.14
CA LYS A 44 -11.29 -15.96 -19.64
C LYS A 44 -11.56 -15.90 -18.13
N ASN A 45 -10.65 -15.31 -17.35
CA ASN A 45 -10.82 -15.16 -15.91
C ASN A 45 -11.91 -14.14 -15.54
N ILE A 46 -12.07 -13.08 -16.33
CA ILE A 46 -13.19 -12.13 -16.20
C ILE A 46 -14.51 -12.83 -16.52
N GLU A 47 -14.60 -13.55 -17.64
CA GLU A 47 -15.81 -14.28 -18.07
C GLU A 47 -16.23 -15.36 -17.06
N LYS A 48 -15.27 -15.98 -16.38
CA LYS A 48 -15.50 -16.95 -15.29
C LYS A 48 -15.82 -16.31 -13.93
N GLY A 49 -15.79 -14.98 -13.81
CA GLY A 49 -16.00 -14.26 -12.55
C GLY A 49 -14.83 -14.38 -11.54
N VAL A 50 -13.68 -14.92 -11.96
CA VAL A 50 -12.47 -15.02 -11.12
C VAL A 50 -11.84 -13.64 -10.92
N TYR A 51 -11.87 -12.81 -11.98
CA TYR A 51 -11.41 -11.41 -11.94
C TYR A 51 -12.61 -10.48 -11.90
N MET A 52 -12.52 -9.39 -11.13
CA MET A 52 -13.60 -8.41 -10.99
C MET A 52 -13.85 -7.58 -12.28
N GLY A 53 -13.03 -7.76 -13.31
CA GLY A 53 -13.08 -7.03 -14.57
C GLY A 53 -11.68 -6.61 -15.03
N TRP A 54 -11.60 -5.70 -16.00
CA TRP A 54 -10.31 -5.18 -16.49
C TRP A 54 -9.59 -4.31 -15.46
N SER A 55 -10.29 -3.78 -14.46
CA SER A 55 -9.66 -3.02 -13.37
C SER A 55 -9.15 -3.90 -12.22
N ASP A 56 -9.26 -5.23 -12.35
CA ASP A 56 -8.69 -6.18 -11.39
C ASP A 56 -7.15 -6.02 -11.32
N PRO A 57 -6.54 -6.01 -10.12
CA PRO A 57 -5.11 -5.76 -9.93
C PRO A 57 -4.22 -6.76 -10.67
N ARG A 58 -4.69 -7.99 -10.90
CA ARG A 58 -3.94 -9.06 -11.58
C ARG A 58 -3.83 -8.86 -13.09
N THR A 59 -4.73 -8.09 -13.68
CA THR A 59 -4.75 -7.91 -15.15
C THR A 59 -3.61 -7.05 -15.65
N TRP A 60 -3.06 -6.17 -14.80
CA TRP A 60 -2.02 -5.21 -15.18
C TRP A 60 -2.38 -4.34 -16.40
N SER A 61 -3.67 -4.21 -16.68
CA SER A 61 -4.19 -3.27 -17.66
C SER A 61 -3.94 -1.82 -17.20
N LEU A 62 -4.09 -0.86 -18.09
CA LEU A 62 -4.02 0.55 -17.70
C LEU A 62 -5.09 0.91 -16.66
N GLN A 63 -6.30 0.33 -16.76
CA GLN A 63 -7.36 0.51 -15.77
C GLN A 63 -6.99 -0.08 -14.41
N SER A 64 -6.28 -1.21 -14.40
CA SER A 64 -5.78 -1.86 -13.19
C SER A 64 -4.70 -1.02 -12.50
N LEU A 65 -3.70 -0.57 -13.26
CA LEU A 65 -2.64 0.29 -12.75
C LEU A 65 -3.19 1.61 -12.21
N GLN A 66 -4.13 2.25 -12.92
CA GLN A 66 -4.80 3.45 -12.46
C GLN A 66 -5.63 3.21 -11.18
N ARG A 67 -6.39 2.11 -11.11
CA ARG A 67 -7.20 1.75 -9.93
C ARG A 67 -6.34 1.41 -8.72
N ARG A 68 -5.12 0.90 -8.94
CA ARG A 68 -4.12 0.70 -7.89
C ARG A 68 -3.44 1.98 -7.44
N GLY A 69 -3.54 3.08 -8.19
CA GLY A 69 -2.88 4.35 -7.83
C GLY A 69 -1.53 4.59 -8.48
N ILE A 70 -1.21 3.85 -9.55
CA ILE A 70 -0.04 4.14 -10.38
C ILE A 70 -0.36 5.36 -11.27
N LYS A 71 0.44 6.41 -11.14
CA LYS A 71 0.32 7.64 -11.92
C LYS A 71 0.66 7.37 -13.39
N PRO A 72 -0.15 7.85 -14.35
CA PRO A 72 0.16 7.78 -15.77
C PRO A 72 1.54 8.35 -16.11
N GLU A 73 1.95 9.41 -15.41
CA GLU A 73 3.25 10.06 -15.54
C GLU A 73 4.40 9.12 -15.16
N ALA A 74 4.22 8.30 -14.12
CA ALA A 74 5.22 7.33 -13.69
C ALA A 74 5.40 6.20 -14.71
N LEU A 75 4.28 5.72 -15.28
CA LEU A 75 4.32 4.72 -16.36
C LEU A 75 4.99 5.30 -17.60
N ARG A 76 4.60 6.51 -18.02
CA ARG A 76 5.21 7.19 -19.18
C ARG A 76 6.70 7.41 -18.99
N ALA A 77 7.12 7.92 -17.83
CA ALA A 77 8.53 8.13 -17.52
C ALA A 77 9.33 6.81 -17.54
N SER A 78 8.75 5.73 -17.02
CA SER A 78 9.35 4.40 -17.07
C SER A 78 9.58 3.92 -18.51
N ILE A 79 8.56 4.00 -19.36
CA ILE A 79 8.66 3.56 -20.76
C ILE A 79 9.65 4.44 -21.55
N LEU A 80 9.62 5.76 -21.35
CA LEU A 80 10.56 6.67 -22.02
C LEU A 80 12.02 6.40 -21.60
N SER A 81 12.25 5.99 -20.34
CA SER A 81 13.60 5.66 -19.85
C SER A 81 14.22 4.43 -20.52
N LEU A 82 13.41 3.54 -21.10
CA LEU A 82 13.90 2.36 -21.81
C LEU A 82 14.48 2.70 -23.19
N GLY A 83 14.01 3.80 -23.79
CA GLY A 83 14.32 4.16 -25.17
C GLY A 83 13.74 3.18 -26.19
N LEU A 84 14.06 3.42 -27.46
CA LEU A 84 13.74 2.51 -28.55
C LEU A 84 14.94 1.60 -28.83
N SER A 85 14.71 0.30 -28.82
CA SER A 85 15.71 -0.72 -29.14
C SER A 85 15.05 -1.85 -29.91
N LEU A 86 15.81 -2.53 -30.75
CA LEU A 86 15.36 -3.76 -31.41
C LEU A 86 15.39 -4.98 -30.47
N ILE A 87 16.04 -4.87 -29.31
CA ILE A 87 16.17 -5.94 -28.32
C ILE A 87 14.94 -5.90 -27.41
N ASP A 88 14.33 -7.06 -27.18
CA ASP A 88 13.22 -7.19 -26.24
C ASP A 88 13.70 -6.89 -24.81
N VAL A 89 12.88 -6.20 -24.02
CA VAL A 89 13.26 -5.69 -22.70
C VAL A 89 12.38 -6.35 -21.65
N GLU A 90 13.00 -6.99 -20.66
CA GLU A 90 12.31 -7.41 -19.44
C GLU A 90 12.44 -6.31 -18.38
N TYR A 91 11.34 -5.61 -18.09
CA TYR A 91 11.29 -4.51 -17.13
C TYR A 91 10.81 -4.97 -15.76
N SER A 92 11.40 -4.43 -14.69
CA SER A 92 11.00 -4.77 -13.32
C SER A 92 9.78 -3.94 -12.88
N PRO A 93 8.71 -4.57 -12.35
CA PRO A 93 7.62 -3.89 -11.66
C PRO A 93 8.10 -2.94 -10.55
N GLU A 94 9.14 -3.33 -9.82
CA GLU A 94 9.73 -2.57 -8.72
C GLU A 94 10.34 -1.25 -9.22
N SER A 95 10.90 -1.23 -10.43
CA SER A 95 11.38 -0.01 -11.07
C SER A 95 10.23 0.96 -11.36
N LEU A 96 9.09 0.47 -11.89
CA LEU A 96 7.87 1.29 -12.05
C LEU A 96 7.40 1.84 -10.70
N TYR A 97 7.37 1.01 -9.67
CA TYR A 97 6.94 1.40 -8.32
C TYR A 97 7.88 2.43 -7.70
N ALA A 98 9.18 2.34 -7.93
CA ALA A 98 10.14 3.34 -7.45
C ALA A 98 9.90 4.71 -8.10
N VAL A 99 9.64 4.74 -9.41
CA VAL A 99 9.27 5.97 -10.12
C VAL A 99 7.95 6.53 -9.58
N ASN A 100 6.95 5.68 -9.40
CA ASN A 100 5.65 6.08 -8.88
C ASN A 100 5.74 6.61 -7.44
N ARG A 101 6.50 5.94 -6.56
CA ARG A 101 6.72 6.35 -5.17
C ARG A 101 7.25 7.78 -5.07
N ARG A 102 8.21 8.16 -5.91
CA ARG A 102 8.76 9.53 -5.94
C ARG A 102 7.71 10.60 -6.27
N MET A 103 6.66 10.23 -7.00
CA MET A 103 5.57 11.13 -7.36
C MET A 103 4.48 11.16 -6.30
N ILE A 104 4.16 10.00 -5.70
CA ILE A 104 3.01 9.89 -4.78
C ILE A 104 3.37 10.12 -3.32
N ASP A 105 4.61 9.88 -2.89
CA ASP A 105 5.04 10.07 -1.50
C ASP A 105 4.82 11.51 -1.03
N PRO A 106 5.20 12.55 -1.81
CA PRO A 106 4.99 13.92 -1.37
C PRO A 106 3.53 14.33 -1.24
N GLU A 107 2.59 13.64 -1.90
CA GLU A 107 1.16 13.98 -1.90
C GLU A 107 0.33 13.09 -0.96
N ALA A 108 0.85 11.92 -0.57
CA ALA A 108 0.13 10.93 0.23
C ALA A 108 0.16 11.25 1.74
N ASP A 109 -1.02 11.46 2.31
CA ASP A 109 -1.15 11.58 3.76
C ASP A 109 -0.99 10.20 4.43
N ARG A 110 -0.40 10.20 5.63
CA ARG A 110 -0.06 9.00 6.39
C ARG A 110 -1.13 8.65 7.38
N TYR A 111 -1.47 7.36 7.46
CA TYR A 111 -2.47 6.82 8.38
C TYR A 111 -2.00 5.51 9.00
N PHE A 112 -2.67 5.06 10.07
CA PHE A 112 -2.47 3.74 10.64
C PHE A 112 -3.51 2.73 10.14
N PHE A 113 -3.02 1.58 9.70
CA PHE A 113 -3.82 0.40 9.37
C PHE A 113 -3.10 -0.83 9.91
N VAL A 114 -3.81 -1.60 10.71
CA VAL A 114 -3.36 -2.86 11.29
C VAL A 114 -4.03 -3.99 10.51
N GLU A 115 -3.23 -4.77 9.79
CA GLU A 115 -3.72 -5.80 8.86
C GLU A 115 -4.31 -6.99 9.62
N LYS A 116 -3.56 -7.50 10.61
CA LYS A 116 -4.01 -8.59 11.47
C LYS A 116 -4.07 -8.11 12.92
N PRO A 117 -5.22 -7.56 13.37
CA PRO A 117 -5.32 -6.92 14.67
C PRO A 117 -5.20 -7.90 15.82
N VAL A 118 -4.20 -7.70 16.66
CA VAL A 118 -4.03 -8.37 17.95
C VAL A 118 -4.20 -7.33 19.04
N LYS A 119 -4.99 -7.69 20.05
CA LYS A 119 -5.31 -6.81 21.17
C LYS A 119 -4.07 -6.63 22.06
N LEU A 120 -3.73 -5.38 22.38
CA LEU A 120 -2.70 -5.01 23.34
C LEU A 120 -3.34 -4.20 24.46
N LEU A 121 -3.18 -4.69 25.69
CA LEU A 121 -3.56 -3.98 26.91
C LEU A 121 -2.28 -3.45 27.56
N VAL A 122 -2.23 -2.14 27.80
CA VAL A 122 -1.14 -1.50 28.54
C VAL A 122 -1.68 -1.08 29.90
N GLU A 123 -1.21 -1.74 30.95
CA GLU A 123 -1.60 -1.51 32.35
C GLU A 123 -0.73 -0.41 33.00
N GLU A 124 -1.14 0.04 34.19
CA GLU A 124 -0.43 1.06 35.00
C GLU A 124 -0.24 2.42 34.29
N VAL A 125 -1.13 2.77 33.35
CA VAL A 125 -1.08 4.06 32.66
C VAL A 125 -1.51 5.17 33.62
N PRO A 126 -0.66 6.19 33.86
CA PRO A 126 -0.88 7.17 34.94
C PRO A 126 -1.86 8.30 34.59
N VAL A 127 -2.54 8.23 33.44
CA VAL A 127 -3.44 9.27 32.92
C VAL A 127 -4.77 8.66 32.50
N GLY A 128 -5.87 9.42 32.59
CA GLY A 128 -7.20 8.94 32.19
C GLY A 128 -7.46 8.94 30.67
N LYS A 129 -6.61 9.61 29.89
CA LYS A 129 -6.73 9.68 28.44
C LYS A 129 -5.36 9.90 27.81
N LEU A 130 -5.09 9.19 26.73
CA LEU A 130 -3.91 9.38 25.89
C LEU A 130 -4.34 9.98 24.56
N VAL A 131 -3.57 10.93 24.05
CA VAL A 131 -3.81 11.58 22.76
C VAL A 131 -2.51 11.57 21.98
N ALA A 132 -2.52 10.90 20.83
CA ALA A 132 -1.43 10.93 19.88
C ALA A 132 -1.70 12.01 18.82
N HIS A 133 -0.63 12.71 18.43
CA HIS A 133 -0.65 13.67 17.32
C HIS A 133 0.30 13.28 16.18
N PRO A 134 0.10 12.13 15.50
CA PRO A 134 0.95 11.76 14.37
C PRO A 134 0.84 12.81 13.25
N PRO A 135 1.95 13.24 12.63
CA PRO A 135 1.90 14.13 11.49
C PRO A 135 1.20 13.46 10.30
N LEU A 136 0.43 14.22 9.52
CA LEU A 136 -0.10 13.73 8.24
C LEU A 136 1.03 13.42 7.26
N HIS A 137 2.11 14.21 7.29
CA HIS A 137 3.34 13.90 6.58
C HIS A 137 4.54 14.50 7.33
N PRO A 138 5.63 13.76 7.59
CA PRO A 138 6.78 14.25 8.36
C PRO A 138 7.54 15.37 7.67
N ASP A 139 7.63 15.32 6.33
CA ASP A 139 8.36 16.33 5.55
C ASP A 139 7.50 17.56 5.20
N PHE A 140 6.20 17.54 5.50
CA PHE A 140 5.26 18.65 5.24
C PHE A 140 4.47 19.01 6.52
N PRO A 141 5.12 19.63 7.53
CA PRO A 141 4.49 19.99 8.80
C PRO A 141 3.27 20.90 8.65
N GLU A 142 3.22 21.70 7.59
CA GLU A 142 2.11 22.60 7.26
C GLU A 142 0.79 21.87 7.00
N ARG A 143 0.82 20.56 6.73
CA ARG A 143 -0.40 19.72 6.64
C ARG A 143 -1.04 19.45 7.99
N GLY A 144 -0.31 19.68 9.08
CA GLY A 144 -0.75 19.44 10.43
C GLY A 144 -0.68 17.96 10.83
N THR A 145 -1.39 17.65 11.91
CA THR A 145 -1.37 16.36 12.59
C THR A 145 -2.76 15.74 12.61
N ARG A 146 -2.80 14.40 12.61
CA ARG A 146 -3.97 13.63 13.02
C ARG A 146 -4.13 13.71 14.54
N THR A 147 -5.33 13.45 15.05
CA THR A 147 -5.56 13.30 16.48
C THR A 147 -6.19 11.93 16.72
N VAL A 148 -5.44 11.06 17.39
CA VAL A 148 -5.88 9.68 17.69
C VAL A 148 -5.92 9.52 19.20
N GLU A 149 -7.12 9.29 19.73
CA GLU A 149 -7.38 9.23 21.16
C GLU A 149 -7.51 7.78 21.64
N VAL A 150 -7.01 7.51 22.84
CA VAL A 150 -7.19 6.25 23.56
C VAL A 150 -7.65 6.58 24.97
N ASP A 151 -8.86 6.17 25.30
CA ASP A 151 -9.36 6.29 26.67
C ASP A 151 -8.68 5.25 27.56
N VAL A 152 -8.33 5.66 28.78
CA VAL A 152 -7.70 4.80 29.77
C VAL A 152 -8.74 4.48 30.84
N LYS A 153 -9.09 3.20 30.97
CA LYS A 153 -10.11 2.70 31.90
C LYS A 153 -9.42 1.86 32.95
N ASP A 154 -9.60 2.20 34.23
CA ASP A 154 -8.97 1.52 35.37
C ASP A 154 -7.44 1.39 35.24
N GLY A 155 -6.78 2.45 34.76
CA GLY A 155 -5.33 2.47 34.53
C GLY A 155 -4.88 1.65 33.31
N CYS A 156 -5.80 1.16 32.48
CA CYS A 156 -5.50 0.33 31.32
C CYS A 156 -5.85 1.04 30.01
N ALA A 157 -4.88 1.12 29.09
CA ALA A 157 -5.06 1.60 27.73
C ALA A 157 -5.17 0.40 26.77
N GLU A 158 -6.17 0.42 25.89
CA GLU A 158 -6.44 -0.70 24.98
C GLU A 158 -6.29 -0.27 23.52
N VAL A 159 -5.46 -1.01 22.77
CA VAL A 159 -5.19 -0.76 21.35
C VAL A 159 -5.10 -2.06 20.56
N TYR A 160 -5.14 -1.98 19.24
CA TYR A 160 -4.75 -3.07 18.35
C TYR A 160 -3.40 -2.79 17.70
N VAL A 161 -2.58 -3.83 17.62
CA VAL A 161 -1.28 -3.86 16.94
C VAL A 161 -1.25 -5.02 15.96
N ASP A 162 -0.30 -5.01 15.02
CA ASP A 162 -0.21 -6.06 14.01
C ASP A 162 0.38 -7.36 14.56
N GLU A 163 -0.22 -8.50 14.21
CA GLU A 163 0.27 -9.85 14.55
C GLU A 163 1.77 -10.01 14.27
N ARG A 164 2.29 -9.44 13.18
CA ARG A 164 3.72 -9.55 12.81
C ARG A 164 4.66 -8.84 13.79
N ASP A 165 4.15 -7.83 14.51
CA ASP A 165 4.90 -7.12 15.54
C ASP A 165 4.80 -7.90 16.86
N VAL A 166 3.62 -8.43 17.19
CA VAL A 166 3.43 -9.32 18.34
C VAL A 166 4.32 -10.57 18.25
N ALA A 167 4.47 -11.16 17.06
CA ALA A 167 5.33 -12.32 16.85
C ALA A 167 6.80 -12.07 17.26
N LYS A 168 7.25 -10.81 17.26
CA LYS A 168 8.62 -10.40 17.62
C LYS A 168 8.78 -9.98 19.08
N MET A 169 7.70 -9.85 19.82
CA MET A 169 7.74 -9.46 21.23
C MET A 169 8.21 -10.62 22.11
N SER A 170 8.96 -10.34 23.15
CA SER A 170 9.26 -11.29 24.23
C SER A 170 8.98 -10.62 25.57
N GLU A 171 8.70 -11.41 26.60
CA GLU A 171 8.56 -10.88 27.97
C GLU A 171 9.81 -10.08 28.35
N GLY A 172 9.59 -8.88 28.89
CA GLY A 172 10.64 -7.94 29.24
C GLY A 172 11.04 -6.95 28.14
N ASP A 173 10.67 -7.19 26.89
CA ASP A 173 11.00 -6.27 25.79
C ASP A 173 10.24 -4.95 25.91
N VAL A 174 10.89 -3.85 25.52
CA VAL A 174 10.27 -2.52 25.46
C VAL A 174 9.96 -2.15 24.02
N PHE A 175 8.72 -1.72 23.77
CA PHE A 175 8.23 -1.27 22.47
C PHE A 175 7.64 0.13 22.59
N ARG A 176 7.65 0.87 21.47
CA ARG A 176 7.00 2.18 21.37
C ARG A 176 5.79 2.12 20.44
N LEU A 177 4.62 2.44 20.97
CA LEU A 177 3.46 2.79 20.17
C LEU A 177 3.68 4.18 19.57
N LYS A 178 3.77 4.24 18.23
CA LYS A 178 4.14 5.46 17.52
C LYS A 178 3.27 6.65 17.96
N ASP A 179 3.93 7.74 18.35
CA ASP A 179 3.34 9.00 18.82
C ASP A 179 2.40 8.88 20.04
N LEU A 180 2.38 7.75 20.78
CA LEU A 180 1.52 7.52 21.94
C LEU A 180 2.31 7.30 23.25
N LEU A 181 2.89 6.10 23.44
CA LEU A 181 3.60 5.72 24.66
C LEU A 181 4.61 4.60 24.42
N ASN A 182 5.43 4.31 25.44
CA ASN A 182 6.28 3.14 25.51
C ASN A 182 5.73 2.18 26.56
N PHE A 183 5.77 0.89 26.26
CA PHE A 183 5.35 -0.17 27.17
C PHE A 183 6.41 -1.27 27.23
N LYS A 184 6.45 -1.98 28.35
CA LYS A 184 7.24 -3.20 28.54
C LYS A 184 6.30 -4.38 28.46
N VAL A 185 6.63 -5.38 27.65
CA VAL A 185 5.86 -6.61 27.51
C VAL A 185 5.96 -7.41 28.80
N GLU A 186 4.83 -7.80 29.37
CA GLU A 186 4.77 -8.71 30.52
C GLU A 186 4.37 -10.10 30.09
N GLU A 187 3.26 -10.24 29.38
CA GLU A 187 2.69 -11.54 29.07
C GLU A 187 2.13 -11.57 27.65
N LYS A 188 2.36 -12.68 26.95
CA LYS A 188 1.62 -13.03 25.75
C LYS A 188 0.52 -14.02 26.11
N ARG A 189 -0.72 -13.60 25.91
CA ARG A 189 -1.91 -14.44 26.08
C ARG A 189 -2.33 -15.04 24.75
N GLU A 190 -3.17 -16.07 24.78
CA GLU A 190 -3.72 -16.71 23.58
C GLU A 190 -4.42 -15.71 22.63
N LYS A 191 -5.03 -14.65 23.19
CA LYS A 191 -5.79 -13.63 22.44
C LYS A 191 -5.32 -12.20 22.69
N GLY A 192 -4.02 -11.99 22.89
CA GLY A 192 -3.48 -10.65 23.01
C GLY A 192 -2.14 -10.58 23.70
N VAL A 193 -1.68 -9.36 23.92
CA VAL A 193 -0.48 -9.05 24.67
C VAL A 193 -0.86 -8.14 25.83
N VAL A 194 -0.27 -8.41 26.99
CA VAL A 194 -0.32 -7.50 28.14
C VAL A 194 1.07 -6.91 28.33
N GLY A 195 1.12 -5.61 28.48
CA GLY A 195 2.31 -4.90 28.88
C GLY A 195 2.00 -3.87 29.95
N VAL A 196 3.05 -3.38 30.59
CA VAL A 196 2.96 -2.31 31.58
C VAL A 196 3.51 -1.02 31.00
N PHE A 197 2.92 0.10 31.42
CA PHE A 197 3.41 1.42 31.07
C PHE A 197 4.88 1.57 31.45
N HIS A 198 5.70 2.04 30.50
CA HIS A 198 7.12 2.31 30.75
C HIS A 198 7.38 3.81 30.85
N SER A 199 6.93 4.58 29.85
CA SER A 199 7.20 6.03 29.75
C SER A 199 6.46 6.62 28.55
N LEU A 200 6.35 7.95 28.45
CA LEU A 200 5.79 8.63 27.27
C LEU A 200 6.86 9.05 26.25
N SER A 201 8.08 9.32 26.72
CA SER A 201 9.07 10.07 25.94
C SER A 201 9.68 9.25 24.79
N VAL A 202 9.96 9.90 23.67
CA VAL A 202 10.68 9.25 22.56
C VAL A 202 12.14 8.96 22.96
N SER A 203 12.71 9.76 23.86
CA SER A 203 14.07 9.58 24.36
C SER A 203 14.25 8.26 25.11
N ASP A 204 13.28 7.86 25.94
CA ASP A 204 13.36 6.59 26.69
C ASP A 204 13.30 5.39 25.73
N ALA A 205 12.44 5.46 24.71
CA ALA A 205 12.38 4.46 23.66
C ALA A 205 13.72 4.34 22.92
N ARG A 206 14.37 5.47 22.59
CA ARG A 206 15.69 5.47 21.93
C ARG A 206 16.78 4.91 22.83
N ALA A 207 16.77 5.23 24.12
CA ALA A 207 17.74 4.74 25.09
C ALA A 207 17.70 3.21 25.19
N CYS A 208 16.50 2.63 25.18
CA CYS A 208 16.29 1.18 25.22
C CYS A 208 16.27 0.52 23.83
N ARG A 209 16.51 1.28 22.74
CA ARG A 209 16.40 0.82 21.34
C ARG A 209 15.06 0.13 21.03
N ALA A 210 14.00 0.61 21.66
CA ALA A 210 12.65 0.06 21.55
C ALA A 210 12.15 0.17 20.09
N PRO A 211 11.72 -0.95 19.47
CA PRO A 211 11.11 -0.89 18.14
C PRO A 211 9.84 -0.03 18.16
N ILE A 212 9.70 0.83 17.14
CA ILE A 212 8.50 1.66 16.97
C ILE A 212 7.49 0.90 16.11
N ILE A 213 6.29 0.73 16.65
CA ILE A 213 5.19 0.04 15.98
C ILE A 213 3.98 0.95 15.76
N HIS A 214 3.22 0.66 14.71
CA HIS A 214 1.97 1.36 14.43
C HIS A 214 0.84 0.63 15.17
N TRP A 215 -0.26 1.33 15.41
CA TRP A 215 -1.36 0.85 16.23
C TRP A 215 -2.64 1.58 15.84
N VAL A 216 -3.78 1.06 16.25
CA VAL A 216 -5.08 1.75 16.16
C VAL A 216 -5.81 1.64 17.49
N PRO A 217 -6.61 2.64 17.89
CA PRO A 217 -7.37 2.58 19.14
C PRO A 217 -8.36 1.41 19.11
N SER A 218 -8.66 0.80 20.26
CA SER A 218 -9.65 -0.28 20.29
C SER A 218 -11.08 0.20 20.10
N GLU A 219 -11.33 1.48 20.42
CA GLU A 219 -12.62 2.15 20.24
C GLU A 219 -12.57 3.10 19.03
N GLY A 220 -13.67 3.16 18.28
CA GLY A 220 -13.80 4.05 17.12
C GLY A 220 -12.99 3.65 15.87
N CYS A 221 -12.22 2.57 15.92
CA CYS A 221 -11.53 2.03 14.74
C CYS A 221 -12.50 1.64 13.63
N LEU A 222 -12.03 1.71 12.38
CA LEU A 222 -12.83 1.37 11.20
C LEU A 222 -12.36 0.05 10.62
N LYS A 223 -13.30 -0.78 10.18
CA LYS A 223 -12.98 -1.94 9.35
C LYS A 223 -12.60 -1.46 7.96
N VAL A 224 -11.43 -1.88 7.49
CA VAL A 224 -10.89 -1.50 6.20
C VAL A 224 -10.52 -2.76 5.42
N LYS A 225 -10.86 -2.77 4.13
CA LYS A 225 -10.45 -3.82 3.20
C LYS A 225 -9.39 -3.28 2.25
N VAL A 226 -8.29 -4.01 2.10
CA VAL A 226 -7.23 -3.68 1.13
C VAL A 226 -7.14 -4.80 0.10
N VAL A 227 -7.35 -4.45 -1.17
CA VAL A 227 -7.17 -5.37 -2.30
C VAL A 227 -5.71 -5.38 -2.71
N LYS A 228 -5.04 -6.53 -2.56
CA LYS A 228 -3.63 -6.76 -2.87
C LYS A 228 -3.40 -6.96 -4.39
N PRO A 229 -2.15 -6.87 -4.87
CA PRO A 229 -1.83 -7.04 -6.30
C PRO A 229 -2.19 -8.42 -6.89
N ASP A 230 -2.22 -9.45 -6.05
CA ASP A 230 -2.60 -10.83 -6.40
C ASP A 230 -4.12 -11.07 -6.32
N GLY A 231 -4.91 -10.04 -5.99
CA GLY A 231 -6.35 -10.11 -5.85
C GLY A 231 -6.84 -10.61 -4.49
N GLU A 232 -5.95 -10.90 -3.54
CA GLU A 232 -6.35 -11.14 -2.15
C GLU A 232 -7.01 -9.88 -1.56
N ILE A 233 -8.08 -10.07 -0.80
CA ILE A 233 -8.73 -9.00 -0.03
C ILE A 233 -8.35 -9.22 1.42
N VAL A 234 -7.57 -8.30 1.97
CA VAL A 234 -7.21 -8.36 3.39
C VAL A 234 -8.07 -7.39 4.18
N GLU A 235 -8.65 -7.88 5.26
CA GLU A 235 -9.46 -7.10 6.19
C GLU A 235 -8.65 -6.77 7.44
N GLY A 236 -8.68 -5.50 7.85
CA GLY A 236 -7.99 -5.04 9.05
C GLY A 236 -8.69 -3.85 9.68
N LEU A 237 -8.02 -3.20 10.63
CA LEU A 237 -8.53 -2.04 11.36
C LEU A 237 -7.70 -0.80 11.04
N SER A 238 -8.34 0.33 10.81
CA SER A 238 -7.68 1.63 10.70
C SER A 238 -8.08 2.58 11.81
N GLU A 239 -7.32 3.65 11.95
CA GLU A 239 -7.71 4.76 12.81
C GLU A 239 -9.03 5.43 12.36
N PRO A 240 -9.73 6.14 13.27
CA PRO A 240 -11.03 6.73 12.99
C PRO A 240 -11.01 7.76 11.86
N ASP A 241 -9.90 8.48 11.68
CA ASP A 241 -9.78 9.55 10.68
C ASP A 241 -9.85 9.05 9.23
N CYS A 242 -9.68 7.74 9.00
CA CYS A 242 -9.88 7.15 7.67
C CYS A 242 -11.31 7.31 7.14
N ARG A 243 -12.32 7.60 7.99
CA ARG A 243 -13.69 7.94 7.54
C ARG A 243 -13.75 9.23 6.72
N LYS A 244 -12.76 10.12 6.89
CA LYS A 244 -12.70 11.43 6.21
C LYS A 244 -12.01 11.32 4.85
N LEU A 245 -11.52 10.13 4.48
CA LEU A 245 -10.90 9.91 3.19
C LEU A 245 -11.90 10.12 2.05
N THR A 246 -11.37 10.45 0.88
CA THR A 246 -12.16 10.65 -0.32
C THR A 246 -11.72 9.68 -1.40
N ARG A 247 -12.67 9.27 -2.24
CA ARG A 247 -12.40 8.37 -3.37
C ARG A 247 -11.29 8.91 -4.25
N ASN A 248 -10.44 8.02 -4.74
CA ASN A 248 -9.23 8.27 -5.53
C ASN A 248 -8.07 8.93 -4.77
N LYS A 249 -8.22 9.29 -3.49
CA LYS A 249 -7.09 9.82 -2.70
C LYS A 249 -6.03 8.73 -2.51
N LEU A 250 -4.77 9.14 -2.65
CA LEU A 250 -3.60 8.31 -2.32
C LEU A 250 -3.23 8.54 -0.86
N VAL A 251 -2.99 7.45 -0.16
CA VAL A 251 -2.58 7.46 1.26
C VAL A 251 -1.43 6.49 1.46
N GLN A 252 -0.66 6.71 2.51
CA GLN A 252 0.33 5.75 2.98
C GLN A 252 -0.11 5.20 4.32
N PHE A 253 -0.33 3.89 4.38
CA PHE A 253 -0.44 3.21 5.67
C PHE A 253 0.97 2.96 6.20
N GLU A 254 1.29 3.56 7.34
CA GLU A 254 2.65 3.51 7.90
C GLU A 254 3.08 2.07 8.17
N ARG A 255 4.30 1.73 7.74
CA ARG A 255 4.87 0.36 7.82
C ARG A 255 4.07 -0.69 7.03
N TYR A 256 3.08 -0.31 6.23
CA TYR A 256 2.30 -1.20 5.38
C TYR A 256 2.52 -0.94 3.89
N GLY A 257 2.35 0.31 3.44
CA GLY A 257 2.57 0.71 2.05
C GLY A 257 1.57 1.76 1.55
N PHE A 258 1.69 2.12 0.28
CA PHE A 258 0.79 3.06 -0.39
C PHE A 258 -0.49 2.37 -0.86
N CYS A 259 -1.60 3.06 -0.70
CA CYS A 259 -2.92 2.60 -1.10
C CYS A 259 -3.71 3.72 -1.77
N ARG A 260 -4.59 3.35 -2.70
CA ARG A 260 -5.57 4.26 -3.30
C ARG A 260 -6.97 3.95 -2.80
N VAL A 261 -7.68 4.96 -2.30
CA VAL A 261 -9.06 4.83 -1.81
C VAL A 261 -10.02 4.58 -2.98
N ASP A 262 -10.78 3.49 -2.92
CA ASP A 262 -11.76 3.10 -3.95
C ASP A 262 -13.20 3.41 -3.50
N SER A 263 -13.52 3.13 -2.24
CA SER A 263 -14.78 3.50 -1.58
C SER A 263 -14.56 3.81 -0.10
N VAL A 264 -15.47 4.57 0.50
CA VAL A 264 -15.49 4.89 1.94
C VAL A 264 -16.84 4.51 2.56
N GLU A 265 -17.93 4.59 1.80
CA GLU A 265 -19.26 4.10 2.17
C GLU A 265 -19.79 3.12 1.12
N PRO A 266 -20.46 2.02 1.51
CA PRO A 266 -20.75 1.60 2.89
C PRO A 266 -19.53 1.02 3.63
N GLU A 267 -18.45 0.69 2.92
CA GLU A 267 -17.21 0.16 3.47
C GLU A 267 -16.00 0.91 2.93
N VAL A 268 -14.96 1.03 3.76
CA VAL A 268 -13.67 1.59 3.37
C VAL A 268 -12.87 0.52 2.64
N ILE A 269 -12.74 0.68 1.32
CA ILE A 269 -11.99 -0.22 0.45
C ILE A 269 -10.87 0.55 -0.22
N LEU A 270 -9.66 0.02 -0.14
CA LEU A 270 -8.49 0.55 -0.82
C LEU A 270 -7.85 -0.51 -1.72
N PHE A 271 -7.15 -0.05 -2.74
CA PHE A 271 -6.30 -0.90 -3.57
C PHE A 271 -4.85 -0.63 -3.22
N PHE A 272 -4.09 -1.69 -2.97
CA PHE A 272 -2.68 -1.60 -2.68
C PHE A 272 -1.90 -1.16 -3.93
N THR A 273 -1.12 -0.09 -3.78
CA THR A 273 -0.30 0.47 -4.85
C THR A 273 1.03 -0.27 -4.91
N HIS A 274 1.88 -0.05 -3.91
CA HIS A 274 3.18 -0.69 -3.68
C HIS A 274 3.67 -0.31 -2.28
N ASN A 275 4.72 -0.99 -1.79
CA ASN A 275 5.41 -0.60 -0.56
C ASN A 275 6.08 0.78 -0.68
#